data_AF-A0A061NI81-F1
#
_entry.id   AF-A0A061NI81-F1
#
_cell.length_a   1.000
_cell.length_b   1.000
_cell.length_c   1.000
_cell.angle_alpha   90.00
_cell.angle_beta   90.00
_cell.angle_gamma   90.00
#
_symmetry.space_group_name_H-M   'P 1'
#
loop_
_entity.id
_entity.type
_entity.pdbx_description
1 polymer ?
#
loop_
_entity_poly.entity_id
_entity_poly.type
_entity_poly.pdbx_seq_one_letter_code
_entity_poly.pdbx_strand_id
1 'polypeptide(L)'
;MYEICEKARKLTLDEPYMLGRIIARPFVGEKGAFERTSNRHDYALKPFQPTALNALEEGGFTSQAIGKIDDIFDGEGINDRMRTSSNMDGMDKLIEATNKSFTGLSFLNLVDFDALFGHRRDPHGYGKAIEEFDERLPELFESLNADDLLMITADHGNDPTYRGTDHTREQVPLLVYQKGQNKSVNLGTRDTFADVGATIADNFGVKMPEYGTSFLDLLGGNQPS
;
A
#
# COMPACT_ATOMS: atom_id res chain seq x y z
N MET A 1 -26.16 -14.71 -2.89
CA MET A 1 -25.16 -13.91 -3.63
C MET A 1 -23.75 -14.26 -3.19
N TYR A 2 -23.42 -14.13 -1.89
CA TYR A 2 -22.09 -14.44 -1.35
C TYR A 2 -21.59 -15.85 -1.67
N GLU A 3 -22.42 -16.88 -1.48
CA GLU A 3 -22.06 -18.26 -1.87
C GLU A 3 -21.72 -18.41 -3.36
N ILE A 4 -22.32 -17.61 -4.25
CA ILE A 4 -22.00 -17.62 -5.69
C ILE A 4 -20.61 -17.02 -5.90
N CYS A 5 -20.32 -15.90 -5.22
CA CYS A 5 -19.00 -15.28 -5.28
C CYS A 5 -17.90 -16.19 -4.71
N GLU A 6 -18.17 -16.93 -3.63
CA GLU A 6 -17.24 -17.94 -3.10
C GLU A 6 -16.98 -19.09 -4.08
N LYS A 7 -18.04 -19.59 -4.74
CA LYS A 7 -17.89 -20.60 -5.79
C LYS A 7 -17.09 -20.06 -6.97
N ALA A 8 -17.39 -18.85 -7.43
CA ALA A 8 -16.64 -18.17 -8.49
C ALA A 8 -15.17 -17.97 -8.10
N ARG A 9 -14.90 -17.63 -6.84
CA ARG A 9 -13.54 -17.50 -6.32
C ARG A 9 -12.77 -18.81 -6.42
N LYS A 10 -13.37 -19.94 -6.02
CA LYS A 10 -12.78 -21.28 -6.13
C LYS A 10 -12.50 -21.69 -7.57
N LEU A 11 -13.34 -21.26 -8.52
CA LEU A 11 -13.18 -21.57 -9.95
C LEU A 11 -12.10 -20.73 -10.65
N THR A 12 -11.59 -19.69 -9.99
CA THR A 12 -10.69 -18.70 -10.59
C THR A 12 -9.36 -18.62 -9.84
N LEU A 13 -8.99 -19.66 -9.09
CA LEU A 13 -7.71 -19.74 -8.38
C LEU A 13 -6.55 -20.12 -9.30
N ASP A 14 -6.84 -20.76 -10.44
CA ASP A 14 -5.84 -21.36 -11.34
C ASP A 14 -5.89 -20.75 -12.74
N GLU A 15 -4.79 -20.92 -13.49
CA GLU A 15 -4.71 -20.63 -14.92
C GLU A 15 -5.74 -21.46 -15.72
N PRO A 16 -6.33 -20.94 -16.81
CA PRO A 16 -6.05 -19.66 -17.47
C PRO A 16 -6.86 -18.46 -16.94
N TYR A 17 -7.60 -18.64 -15.83
CA TYR A 17 -8.57 -17.65 -15.33
C TYR A 17 -8.25 -17.20 -13.91
N MET A 18 -6.95 -17.04 -13.60
CA MET A 18 -6.53 -16.55 -12.30
C MET A 18 -6.94 -15.08 -12.14
N LEU A 19 -7.98 -14.83 -11.36
CA LEU A 19 -8.49 -13.48 -11.12
C LEU A 19 -7.98 -12.94 -9.78
N GLY A 20 -7.53 -11.68 -9.72
CA GLY A 20 -7.08 -11.08 -8.47
C GLY A 20 -8.18 -10.98 -7.40
N ARG A 21 -9.44 -10.74 -7.80
CA ARG A 21 -10.55 -10.52 -6.87
C ARG A 21 -11.92 -10.86 -7.48
N ILE A 22 -12.80 -11.46 -6.68
CA ILE A 22 -14.24 -11.54 -6.97
C ILE A 22 -14.98 -10.56 -6.08
N ILE A 23 -15.86 -9.73 -6.63
CA ILE A 23 -16.57 -8.69 -5.86
C ILE A 23 -18.08 -8.92 -5.90
N ALA A 24 -18.66 -9.11 -4.71
CA ALA A 24 -20.09 -9.07 -4.48
C ALA A 24 -20.56 -7.61 -4.51
N ARG A 25 -21.44 -7.26 -5.48
CA ARG A 25 -22.04 -5.92 -5.64
C ARG A 25 -23.55 -5.99 -5.51
N PRO A 26 -24.09 -6.09 -4.27
CA PRO A 26 -25.53 -6.10 -4.09
C PRO A 26 -26.11 -4.72 -4.36
N PHE A 27 -27.33 -4.69 -4.90
CA PHE A 27 -28.08 -3.48 -5.14
C PHE A 27 -29.54 -3.69 -4.75
N VAL A 28 -30.24 -2.59 -4.48
CA VAL A 28 -31.68 -2.51 -4.21
C VAL A 28 -32.31 -1.47 -5.12
N GLY A 29 -33.63 -1.32 -5.05
CA GLY A 29 -34.39 -0.39 -5.88
C GLY A 29 -35.05 -1.07 -7.07
N GLU A 30 -35.50 -0.24 -8.02
CA GLU A 30 -36.29 -0.68 -9.17
C GLU A 30 -35.74 -0.13 -10.47
N LYS A 31 -36.34 -0.53 -11.59
CA LYS A 31 -35.89 -0.13 -12.93
C LYS A 31 -35.86 1.40 -13.05
N GLY A 32 -34.67 1.96 -13.23
CA GLY A 32 -34.44 3.41 -13.33
C GLY A 32 -33.96 4.06 -12.03
N ALA A 33 -33.94 3.34 -10.91
CA ALA A 33 -33.53 3.84 -9.60
C ALA A 33 -32.82 2.74 -8.77
N PHE A 34 -31.82 2.07 -9.35
CA PHE A 34 -31.01 1.10 -8.63
C PHE A 34 -29.92 1.78 -7.79
N GLU A 35 -29.76 1.35 -6.55
CA GLU A 35 -28.72 1.82 -5.64
C GLU A 35 -27.89 0.64 -5.13
N ARG A 36 -26.57 0.77 -5.17
CA ARG A 36 -25.65 -0.23 -4.57
C ARG A 36 -25.74 -0.11 -3.05
N THR A 37 -25.85 -1.24 -2.36
CA THR A 37 -25.86 -1.24 -0.89
C THR A 37 -24.44 -1.24 -0.32
N SER A 38 -24.33 -0.99 0.99
CA SER A 38 -23.09 -1.11 1.76
C SER A 38 -22.62 -2.57 1.95
N ASN A 39 -23.45 -3.55 1.59
CA ASN A 39 -23.19 -4.99 1.73
C ASN A 39 -22.21 -5.54 0.67
N ARG A 40 -21.28 -4.70 0.20
CA ARG A 40 -20.20 -5.13 -0.68
C ARG A 40 -19.31 -6.11 0.08
N HIS A 41 -18.93 -7.20 -0.58
CA HIS A 41 -17.94 -8.14 -0.05
C HIS A 41 -16.93 -8.51 -1.15
N ASP A 42 -15.66 -8.59 -0.80
CA ASP A 42 -14.58 -8.84 -1.74
C ASP A 42 -13.90 -10.16 -1.35
N TYR A 43 -13.63 -11.02 -2.32
CA TYR A 43 -12.90 -12.28 -2.16
C TYR A 43 -11.58 -12.16 -2.91
N ALA A 44 -10.54 -11.71 -2.23
CA ALA A 44 -9.20 -11.54 -2.77
C ALA A 44 -8.42 -12.87 -2.77
N LEU A 45 -7.33 -12.93 -3.54
CA LEU A 45 -6.32 -13.96 -3.34
C LEU A 45 -5.45 -13.55 -2.15
N LYS A 46 -5.21 -14.49 -1.22
CA LYS A 46 -4.14 -14.33 -0.25
C LYS A 46 -2.80 -14.25 -0.98
N PRO A 47 -1.82 -13.49 -0.44
CA PRO A 47 -0.43 -13.64 -0.86
C PRO A 47 -0.02 -15.11 -0.92
N PHE A 48 0.67 -15.52 -1.99
CA PHE A 48 1.01 -16.92 -2.23
C PHE A 48 2.00 -17.50 -1.21
N GLN A 49 2.72 -16.63 -0.51
CA GLN A 49 3.68 -16.95 0.54
C GLN A 49 3.56 -15.92 1.67
N PRO A 50 3.99 -16.25 2.91
CA PRO A 50 4.07 -15.29 4.00
C PRO A 50 4.89 -14.05 3.61
N THR A 51 4.39 -12.88 3.99
CA THR A 51 4.96 -11.57 3.65
C THR A 51 5.78 -11.01 4.81
N ALA A 52 6.48 -9.89 4.59
CA ALA A 52 7.10 -9.12 5.67
C ALA A 52 6.08 -8.66 6.73
N LEU A 53 4.81 -8.44 6.35
CA LEU A 53 3.74 -8.10 7.29
C LEU A 53 3.46 -9.25 8.26
N ASN A 54 3.43 -10.49 7.75
CA ASN A 54 3.28 -11.68 8.60
C ASN A 54 4.45 -11.80 9.59
N ALA A 55 5.68 -11.56 9.13
CA ALA A 55 6.87 -11.61 9.98
C ALA A 55 6.85 -10.55 11.09
N LEU A 56 6.34 -9.33 10.81
CA LEU A 56 6.15 -8.29 11.82
C LEU A 56 5.10 -8.69 12.86
N GLU A 57 3.94 -9.18 12.41
CA GLU A 57 2.87 -9.63 13.31
C GLU A 57 3.36 -10.79 14.21
N GLU A 58 4.02 -11.79 13.64
CA GLU A 58 4.61 -12.92 14.38
C GLU A 58 5.68 -12.44 15.38
N GLY A 59 6.42 -11.39 15.04
CA GLY A 59 7.38 -10.72 15.91
C GLY A 59 6.77 -9.86 17.02
N GLY A 60 5.43 -9.74 17.06
CA GLY A 60 4.72 -8.92 18.05
C GLY A 60 4.74 -7.41 17.75
N PHE A 61 5.14 -7.02 16.53
CA PHE A 61 5.12 -5.62 16.09
C PHE A 61 3.75 -5.22 15.55
N THR A 62 3.46 -3.92 15.59
CA THR A 62 2.28 -3.38 14.92
C THR A 62 2.46 -3.46 13.40
N SER A 63 1.42 -3.91 12.71
CA SER A 63 1.34 -3.92 11.27
C SER A 63 -0.01 -3.31 10.89
N GLN A 64 0.01 -1.97 10.80
CA GLN A 64 -1.17 -1.15 10.56
C GLN A 64 -1.38 -0.93 9.07
N ALA A 65 -2.56 -1.27 8.59
CA ALA A 65 -2.99 -1.04 7.22
C ALA A 65 -3.89 0.20 7.11
N ILE A 66 -3.47 1.17 6.31
CA ILE A 66 -4.26 2.37 6.00
C ILE A 66 -4.77 2.31 4.55
N GLY A 67 -6.08 2.47 4.39
CA GLY A 67 -6.74 2.49 3.09
C GLY A 67 -6.96 1.08 2.52
N LYS A 68 -6.36 0.81 1.36
CA LYS A 68 -6.56 -0.43 0.60
C LYS A 68 -5.64 -1.59 0.99
N ILE A 69 -4.65 -1.35 1.85
CA ILE A 69 -3.64 -2.35 2.20
C ILE A 69 -4.25 -3.64 2.77
N ASP A 70 -5.21 -3.55 3.70
CA ASP A 70 -5.93 -4.71 4.25
C ASP A 70 -6.63 -5.53 3.15
N ASP A 71 -7.26 -4.85 2.19
CA ASP A 71 -7.91 -5.51 1.07
C ASP A 71 -6.88 -6.18 0.15
N ILE A 72 -5.73 -5.55 -0.11
CA ILE A 72 -4.69 -6.02 -1.03
C ILE A 72 -4.02 -7.29 -0.49
N PHE A 73 -3.77 -7.35 0.81
CA PHE A 73 -3.12 -8.49 1.47
C PHE A 73 -4.11 -9.51 2.05
N ASP A 74 -5.41 -9.35 1.84
CA ASP A 74 -6.48 -10.20 2.40
C ASP A 74 -6.35 -10.36 3.93
N GLY A 75 -5.93 -9.29 4.60
CA GLY A 75 -5.70 -9.24 6.05
C GLY A 75 -4.47 -9.98 6.56
N GLU A 76 -3.67 -10.62 5.70
CA GLU A 76 -2.47 -11.38 6.11
C GLU A 76 -1.41 -10.46 6.73
N GLY A 77 -1.01 -10.75 7.98
CA GLY A 77 -0.01 -9.98 8.68
C GLY A 77 -0.49 -8.64 9.20
N ILE A 78 -1.80 -8.39 9.27
CA ILE A 78 -2.38 -7.07 9.61
C ILE A 78 -3.15 -7.17 10.93
N ASN A 79 -2.66 -6.42 11.92
CA ASN A 79 -3.23 -6.38 13.27
C ASN A 79 -3.84 -5.03 13.67
N ASP A 80 -3.70 -3.99 12.84
CA ASP A 80 -4.39 -2.71 12.99
C ASP A 80 -4.86 -2.16 11.63
N ARG A 81 -6.00 -1.45 11.58
CA ARG A 81 -6.69 -1.08 10.33
C ARG A 81 -7.33 0.30 10.42
N MET A 82 -7.09 1.13 9.40
CA MET A 82 -7.77 2.42 9.22
C MET A 82 -8.28 2.57 7.78
N ARG A 83 -9.60 2.70 7.59
CA ARG A 83 -10.22 2.77 6.25
C ARG A 83 -10.20 4.20 5.69
N THR A 84 -9.84 4.40 4.44
CA THR A 84 -9.82 5.73 3.79
C THR A 84 -10.95 5.90 2.77
N SER A 85 -11.29 7.15 2.48
CA SER A 85 -12.28 7.56 1.48
C SER A 85 -11.70 8.37 0.31
N SER A 86 -10.50 8.94 0.48
CA SER A 86 -9.76 9.70 -0.54
C SER A 86 -8.27 9.74 -0.18
N ASN A 87 -7.43 10.29 -1.07
CA ASN A 87 -6.02 10.54 -0.79
C ASN A 87 -5.80 11.48 0.41
N MET A 88 -6.59 12.56 0.51
CA MET A 88 -6.46 13.53 1.62
C MET A 88 -6.81 12.90 2.97
N ASP A 89 -7.87 12.08 3.01
CA ASP A 89 -8.22 11.28 4.19
C ASP A 89 -7.15 10.21 4.51
N GLY A 90 -6.45 9.70 3.48
CA GLY A 90 -5.27 8.86 3.66
C GLY A 90 -4.11 9.58 4.36
N MET A 91 -3.81 10.82 3.94
CA MET A 91 -2.80 11.66 4.59
C MET A 91 -3.18 12.00 6.03
N ASP A 92 -4.45 12.35 6.28
CA ASP A 92 -4.95 12.62 7.64
C ASP A 92 -4.73 11.42 8.56
N LYS A 93 -5.02 10.20 8.08
CA LYS A 93 -4.85 8.96 8.85
C LYS A 93 -3.40 8.58 9.06
N LEU A 94 -2.52 8.83 8.10
CA LEU A 94 -1.09 8.61 8.26
C LEU A 94 -0.51 9.54 9.33
N ILE A 95 -0.91 10.81 9.33
CA ILE A 95 -0.50 11.79 10.34
C ILE A 95 -1.13 11.44 11.70
N GLU A 96 -2.37 10.95 11.75
CA GLU A 96 -2.96 10.39 12.96
C GLU A 96 -2.12 9.21 13.50
N ALA A 97 -1.62 8.35 12.61
CA ALA A 97 -0.78 7.22 12.99
C ALA A 97 0.54 7.66 13.61
N THR A 98 1.20 8.71 13.12
CA THR A 98 2.47 9.20 13.73
C THR A 98 2.26 9.73 15.16
N ASN A 99 1.02 10.07 15.54
CA ASN A 99 0.68 10.52 16.88
C ASN A 99 0.31 9.37 17.85
N LYS A 100 0.23 8.12 17.35
CA LYS A 100 -0.05 6.93 18.18
C LYS A 100 1.26 6.32 18.67
N SER A 101 1.26 5.83 19.91
CA SER A 101 2.39 5.05 20.41
C SER A 101 2.29 3.61 19.93
N PHE A 102 3.18 3.23 19.01
CA PHE A 102 3.37 1.84 18.58
C PHE A 102 4.82 1.61 18.15
N THR A 103 5.20 0.35 18.00
CA THR A 103 6.46 -0.06 17.37
C THR A 103 6.13 -1.05 16.26
N GLY A 104 6.51 -0.73 15.02
CA GLY A 104 6.20 -1.54 13.85
C GLY A 104 6.01 -0.69 12.60
N LEU A 105 5.09 -1.11 11.72
CA LEU A 105 4.84 -0.51 10.42
C LEU A 105 3.43 0.12 10.36
N SER A 106 3.36 1.34 9.85
CA SER A 106 2.12 1.91 9.30
C SER A 106 2.24 1.99 7.78
N PHE A 107 1.36 1.29 7.07
CA PHE A 107 1.41 1.12 5.62
C PHE A 107 0.17 1.72 4.96
N LEU A 108 0.35 2.81 4.23
CA LEU A 108 -0.70 3.55 3.51
C LEU A 108 -0.69 3.24 2.01
N ASN A 109 -1.88 3.09 1.41
CA ASN A 109 -2.07 3.19 -0.04
C ASN A 109 -2.98 4.39 -0.39
N LEU A 110 -2.47 5.29 -1.24
CA LEU A 110 -3.16 6.45 -1.81
C LEU A 110 -3.71 6.09 -3.20
N VAL A 111 -4.96 5.63 -3.25
CA VAL A 111 -5.53 4.95 -4.42
C VAL A 111 -6.07 5.88 -5.52
N ASP A 112 -6.32 7.16 -5.22
CA ASP A 112 -7.03 8.05 -6.17
C ASP A 112 -6.23 8.27 -7.46
N PHE A 113 -4.88 8.27 -7.36
CA PHE A 113 -3.97 8.34 -8.51
C PHE A 113 -4.33 7.31 -9.59
N ASP A 114 -4.56 6.07 -9.17
CA ASP A 114 -4.90 4.97 -10.07
C ASP A 114 -6.38 4.98 -10.46
N ALA A 115 -7.27 5.01 -9.46
CA ALA A 115 -8.69 4.76 -9.63
C ALA A 115 -9.47 5.93 -10.25
N LEU A 116 -9.05 7.17 -9.99
CA LEU A 116 -9.73 8.37 -10.45
C LEU A 116 -9.05 9.00 -11.67
N PHE A 117 -7.74 8.85 -11.83
CA PHE A 117 -6.99 9.59 -12.84
C PHE A 117 -6.26 8.71 -13.86
N GLY A 118 -5.46 7.73 -13.42
CA GLY A 118 -4.69 6.84 -14.30
C GLY A 118 -5.58 6.03 -15.24
N HIS A 119 -6.49 5.22 -14.70
CA HIS A 119 -7.42 4.41 -15.51
C HIS A 119 -8.38 5.26 -16.38
N ARG A 120 -8.59 6.52 -16.00
CA ARG A 120 -9.46 7.46 -16.74
C ARG A 120 -8.71 8.31 -17.77
N ARG A 121 -7.38 8.17 -17.84
CA ARG A 121 -6.52 8.94 -18.74
C ARG A 121 -6.73 10.45 -18.59
N ASP A 122 -6.78 10.90 -17.34
CA ASP A 122 -6.94 12.32 -16.99
C ASP A 122 -5.62 12.90 -16.46
N PRO A 123 -4.73 13.40 -17.35
CA PRO A 123 -3.43 13.92 -16.93
C PRO A 123 -3.54 15.18 -16.07
N HIS A 124 -4.58 16.00 -16.26
CA HIS A 124 -4.77 17.21 -15.48
C HIS A 124 -5.21 16.89 -14.05
N GLY A 125 -6.19 15.98 -13.90
CA GLY A 125 -6.60 15.48 -12.59
C GLY A 125 -5.47 14.75 -11.86
N TYR A 126 -4.69 13.93 -12.58
CA TYR A 126 -3.53 13.25 -12.00
C TYR A 126 -2.49 14.27 -11.49
N GLY A 127 -2.11 15.25 -12.32
CA GLY A 127 -1.14 16.29 -11.93
C GLY A 127 -1.61 17.06 -10.70
N LYS A 128 -2.88 17.48 -10.66
CA LYS A 128 -3.46 18.16 -9.50
C LYS A 128 -3.43 17.30 -8.24
N ALA A 129 -3.74 16.01 -8.34
CA ALA A 129 -3.68 15.11 -7.20
C ALA A 129 -2.26 14.93 -6.65
N ILE A 130 -1.23 15.01 -7.51
CA ILE A 130 0.18 14.98 -7.08
C ILE A 130 0.51 16.25 -6.30
N GLU A 131 0.09 17.42 -6.80
CA GLU A 131 0.25 18.70 -6.11
C GLU A 131 -0.44 18.70 -4.74
N GLU A 132 -1.70 18.22 -4.67
CA GLU A 132 -2.45 18.10 -3.42
C GLU A 132 -1.79 17.15 -2.42
N PHE A 133 -1.14 16.07 -2.88
CA PHE A 133 -0.34 15.18 -2.05
C PHE A 133 0.94 15.86 -1.54
N ASP A 134 1.67 16.54 -2.42
CA ASP A 134 2.92 17.24 -2.08
C ASP A 134 2.69 18.33 -1.03
N GLU A 135 1.58 19.07 -1.12
CA GLU A 135 1.17 20.08 -0.13
C GLU A 135 0.97 19.52 1.28
N ARG A 136 0.73 18.20 1.42
CA ARG A 136 0.58 17.52 2.72
C ARG A 136 1.88 16.97 3.29
N LEU A 137 2.95 16.87 2.51
CA LEU A 137 4.23 16.34 2.97
C LEU A 137 4.88 17.16 4.10
N PRO A 138 4.85 18.51 4.10
CA PRO A 138 5.40 19.28 5.22
C PRO A 138 4.76 18.95 6.56
N GLU A 139 3.43 18.76 6.59
CA GLU A 139 2.70 18.38 7.80
C GLU A 139 3.17 17.01 8.32
N LEU A 140 3.34 16.04 7.42
CA LEU A 140 3.87 14.72 7.74
C LEU A 140 5.31 14.79 8.25
N PHE A 141 6.20 15.55 7.61
CA PHE A 141 7.59 15.68 8.05
C PHE A 141 7.71 16.26 9.46
N GLU A 142 6.85 17.22 9.80
CA GLU A 142 6.82 17.79 11.15
C GLU A 142 6.29 16.79 12.18
N SER A 143 5.36 15.90 11.81
CA SER A 143 4.76 14.92 12.72
C SER A 143 5.64 13.70 13.03
N LEU A 144 6.68 13.44 12.22
CA LEU A 144 7.63 12.34 12.44
C LEU A 144 8.57 12.61 13.63
N ASN A 145 8.94 11.55 14.33
CA ASN A 145 9.99 11.53 15.34
C ASN A 145 11.37 11.25 14.70
N ALA A 146 12.44 11.39 15.48
CA ALA A 146 13.81 11.19 15.00
C ALA A 146 14.14 9.72 14.68
N ASP A 147 13.43 8.78 15.29
CA ASP A 147 13.53 7.33 15.11
C ASP A 147 12.54 6.78 14.08
N ASP A 148 11.69 7.63 13.49
CA ASP A 148 10.78 7.23 12.42
C ASP A 148 11.47 7.24 11.05
N LEU A 149 11.17 6.23 10.23
CA LEU A 149 11.63 6.11 8.85
C LEU A 149 10.45 6.14 7.88
N LEU A 150 10.38 7.17 7.04
CA LEU A 150 9.39 7.30 5.98
C LEU A 150 9.92 6.73 4.67
N MET A 151 9.18 5.81 4.06
CA MET A 151 9.44 5.31 2.70
C MET A 151 8.27 5.65 1.78
N ILE A 152 8.55 6.29 0.64
CA ILE A 152 7.55 6.61 -0.40
C ILE A 152 7.91 5.86 -1.68
N THR A 153 6.97 5.08 -2.20
CA THR A 153 7.11 4.30 -3.43
C THR A 153 5.76 4.18 -4.17
N ALA A 154 5.79 3.62 -5.37
CA ALA A 154 4.61 3.11 -6.08
C ALA A 154 4.74 1.59 -6.30
N ASP A 155 3.68 0.96 -6.83
CA ASP A 155 3.58 -0.47 -7.13
C ASP A 155 3.57 -0.77 -8.63
N HIS A 156 3.22 0.20 -9.48
CA HIS A 156 3.32 0.14 -10.93
C HIS A 156 3.19 1.55 -11.54
N GLY A 157 3.24 1.64 -12.88
CA GLY A 157 2.86 2.83 -13.62
C GLY A 157 1.37 2.81 -13.99
N ASN A 158 0.80 3.98 -14.22
CA ASN A 158 -0.50 4.13 -14.88
C ASN A 158 -0.56 5.45 -15.64
N ASP A 159 0.28 5.58 -16.68
CA ASP A 159 0.45 6.81 -17.46
C ASP A 159 -0.89 7.34 -18.01
N PRO A 160 -1.37 8.52 -17.55
CA PRO A 160 -2.67 9.06 -17.93
C PRO A 160 -2.72 9.56 -19.38
N THR A 161 -1.59 9.57 -20.09
CA THR A 161 -1.50 9.93 -21.52
C THR A 161 -1.39 8.70 -22.43
N TYR A 162 -1.25 7.50 -21.84
CA TYR A 162 -1.12 6.26 -22.59
C TYR A 162 -2.45 5.82 -23.21
N ARG A 163 -2.36 4.99 -24.25
CA ARG A 163 -3.55 4.39 -24.88
C ARG A 163 -4.19 3.32 -23.99
N GLY A 164 -5.47 3.01 -24.25
CA GLY A 164 -6.22 2.02 -23.48
C GLY A 164 -6.49 2.48 -22.05
N THR A 165 -6.84 1.55 -21.17
CA THR A 165 -7.25 1.86 -19.78
C THR A 165 -6.51 1.01 -18.76
N ASP A 166 -5.47 0.27 -19.15
CA ASP A 166 -4.74 -0.63 -18.26
C ASP A 166 -3.44 0.02 -17.73
N HIS A 167 -2.84 -0.60 -16.72
CA HIS A 167 -1.57 -0.16 -16.14
C HIS A 167 -0.41 -0.18 -17.15
N THR A 168 0.64 0.58 -16.82
CA THR A 168 1.88 0.64 -17.59
C THR A 168 3.04 0.03 -16.80
N ARG A 169 3.93 -0.69 -17.48
CA ARG A 169 5.09 -1.33 -16.84
C ARG A 169 6.23 -0.32 -16.74
N GLU A 170 6.37 0.29 -15.57
CA GLU A 170 7.34 1.37 -15.31
C GLU A 170 8.21 1.07 -14.09
N GLN A 171 9.33 1.78 -13.98
CA GLN A 171 10.06 1.87 -12.72
C GLN A 171 9.27 2.73 -11.73
N VAL A 172 9.36 2.40 -10.44
CA VAL A 172 8.72 3.17 -9.37
C VAL A 172 9.76 3.97 -8.60
N PRO A 173 9.45 5.19 -8.12
CA PRO A 173 10.36 5.93 -7.28
C PRO A 173 10.52 5.23 -5.93
N LEU A 174 11.68 5.38 -5.29
CA LEU A 174 11.89 5.02 -3.89
C LEU A 174 12.57 6.19 -3.20
N LEU A 175 11.83 6.85 -2.30
CA LEU A 175 12.35 7.90 -1.44
C LEU A 175 12.33 7.40 -0.01
N VAL A 176 13.44 7.60 0.70
CA VAL A 176 13.58 7.22 2.11
C VAL A 176 14.04 8.43 2.89
N TYR A 177 13.31 8.76 3.95
CA TYR A 177 13.50 9.96 4.75
C TYR A 177 13.48 9.63 6.23
N GLN A 178 14.44 10.15 6.98
CA GLN A 178 14.46 10.15 8.44
C GLN A 178 14.70 11.56 8.94
N LYS A 179 13.91 11.97 9.95
CA LYS A 179 14.00 13.33 10.51
C LYS A 179 15.36 13.55 11.17
N GLY A 180 16.00 14.67 10.84
CA GLY A 180 17.31 15.05 11.37
C GLY A 180 18.50 14.34 10.71
N GLN A 181 18.28 13.53 9.67
CA GLN A 181 19.37 12.94 8.89
C GLN A 181 20.07 14.03 8.05
N ASN A 182 21.38 14.20 8.27
CA ASN A 182 22.18 15.26 7.64
C ASN A 182 22.93 14.81 6.38
N LYS A 183 22.72 13.57 5.95
CA LYS A 183 23.38 12.99 4.77
C LYS A 183 22.34 12.25 3.94
N SER A 184 22.38 12.48 2.64
CA SER A 184 21.68 11.66 1.67
C SER A 184 22.64 10.65 1.06
N VAL A 185 22.09 9.49 0.69
CA VAL A 185 22.80 8.46 -0.07
C VAL A 185 21.98 8.11 -1.30
N ASN A 186 22.66 7.75 -2.38
CA ASN A 186 22.00 7.18 -3.54
C ASN A 186 21.85 5.67 -3.31
N LEU A 187 20.61 5.19 -3.19
CA LEU A 187 20.30 3.77 -2.98
C LEU A 187 20.54 2.91 -4.24
N GLY A 188 20.86 3.55 -5.36
CA GLY A 188 20.92 2.94 -6.67
C GLY A 188 19.55 2.52 -7.18
N THR A 189 19.53 1.86 -8.33
CA THR A 189 18.33 1.14 -8.78
C THR A 189 18.19 -0.14 -7.97
N ARG A 190 16.99 -0.43 -7.50
CA ARG A 190 16.66 -1.69 -6.83
C ARG A 190 16.20 -2.71 -7.85
N ASP A 191 16.70 -3.95 -7.74
CA ASP A 191 16.38 -5.00 -8.70
C ASP A 191 14.96 -5.58 -8.51
N THR A 192 14.38 -5.39 -7.32
CA THR A 192 13.03 -5.86 -6.98
C THR A 192 12.38 -4.97 -5.93
N PHE A 193 11.04 -4.88 -5.96
CA PHE A 193 10.26 -4.19 -4.92
C PHE A 193 10.38 -4.88 -3.56
N ALA A 194 10.74 -6.17 -3.55
CA ALA A 194 10.94 -6.94 -2.33
C ALA A 194 12.04 -6.36 -1.42
N ASP A 195 12.93 -5.50 -1.95
CA ASP A 195 13.95 -4.80 -1.17
C ASP A 195 13.35 -3.90 -0.07
N VAL A 196 12.15 -3.35 -0.28
CA VAL A 196 11.43 -2.60 0.75
C VAL A 196 11.03 -3.54 1.90
N GLY A 197 10.43 -4.69 1.57
CA GLY A 197 10.06 -5.70 2.56
C GLY A 197 11.27 -6.28 3.30
N ALA A 198 12.38 -6.50 2.60
CA ALA A 198 13.63 -6.95 3.19
C ALA A 198 14.21 -5.91 4.17
N THR A 199 14.18 -4.63 3.81
CA THR A 199 14.66 -3.54 4.68
C THR A 199 13.78 -3.39 5.92
N ILE A 200 12.46 -3.52 5.79
CA ILE A 200 11.53 -3.51 6.93
C ILE A 200 11.82 -4.70 7.86
N ALA A 201 11.96 -5.91 7.31
CA ALA A 201 12.23 -7.10 8.11
C ALA A 201 13.57 -7.00 8.87
N ASP A 202 14.61 -6.50 8.19
CA ASP A 202 15.94 -6.26 8.76
C ASP A 202 15.88 -5.25 9.92
N ASN A 203 15.19 -4.12 9.73
CA ASN A 203 15.04 -3.08 10.75
C ASN A 203 14.41 -3.58 12.06
N PHE A 204 13.43 -4.48 11.97
CA PHE A 204 12.74 -5.04 13.14
C PHE A 204 13.34 -6.36 13.63
N GLY A 205 14.40 -6.86 12.99
CA GLY A 205 15.04 -8.12 13.37
C GLY A 205 14.12 -9.34 13.25
N VAL A 206 13.16 -9.31 12.33
CA VAL A 206 12.22 -10.41 12.08
C VAL A 206 12.69 -11.31 10.94
N LYS A 207 11.95 -12.37 10.65
CA LYS A 207 12.29 -13.31 9.57
C LYS A 207 12.41 -12.59 8.24
N MET A 208 13.57 -12.72 7.59
CA MET A 208 13.81 -12.16 6.26
C MET A 208 12.92 -12.83 5.19
N PRO A 209 12.40 -12.07 4.21
CA PRO A 209 11.69 -12.63 3.07
C PRO A 209 12.61 -13.47 2.18
N GLU A 210 12.03 -14.35 1.37
CA GLU A 210 12.78 -15.18 0.40
C GLU A 210 13.45 -14.33 -0.70
N TYR A 211 12.85 -13.18 -1.03
CA TYR A 211 13.31 -12.27 -2.07
C TYR A 211 13.60 -10.88 -1.51
N GLY A 212 14.51 -10.18 -2.16
CA GLY A 212 14.89 -8.81 -1.83
C GLY A 212 16.18 -8.73 -1.02
N THR A 213 16.86 -7.59 -1.16
CA THR A 213 18.08 -7.24 -0.44
C THR A 213 17.83 -5.97 0.36
N SER A 214 18.03 -6.04 1.69
CA SER A 214 17.92 -4.86 2.55
C SER A 214 18.88 -3.76 2.10
N PHE A 215 18.43 -2.51 2.18
CA PHE A 215 19.28 -1.33 2.02
C PHE A 215 19.48 -0.55 3.32
N LEU A 216 19.11 -1.13 4.48
CA LEU A 216 19.19 -0.47 5.79
C LEU A 216 20.62 0.02 6.11
N ASP A 217 21.62 -0.80 5.84
CA ASP A 217 23.04 -0.47 6.05
C ASP A 217 23.49 0.79 5.29
N LEU A 218 22.87 1.09 4.14
CA LEU A 218 23.18 2.27 3.35
C LEU A 218 22.65 3.55 4.01
N LEU A 219 21.61 3.46 4.82
CA LEU A 219 20.97 4.61 5.48
C LEU A 219 21.80 5.17 6.65
N GLY A 220 22.87 4.47 7.06
CA GLY A 220 23.80 4.94 8.09
C GLY A 220 23.36 4.63 9.52
N GLY A 221 22.52 3.61 9.72
CA GLY A 221 22.14 3.12 11.04
C GLY A 221 23.34 2.54 11.79
N ASN A 222 23.63 3.11 12.96
CA ASN A 222 24.46 2.47 13.98
C ASN A 222 23.93 1.07 14.27
N GLN A 223 24.85 0.14 14.52
CA GLN A 223 24.54 -1.18 15.06
C GLN A 223 23.61 -1.07 16.29
N PRO A 224 22.66 -2.01 16.45
CA PRO A 224 21.76 -1.98 17.61
C PRO A 224 22.57 -2.04 18.90
N SER A 225 22.20 -1.18 19.86
CA SER A 225 22.63 -1.27 21.26
C SER A 225 21.97 -2.44 21.97
#